data_AF-X1R616-F1
#
_entry.id   AF-X1R616-F1
#
_cell.length_a   1.000
_cell.length_b   1.000
_cell.length_c   1.000
_cell.angle_alpha   90.00
_cell.angle_beta   90.00
_cell.angle_gamma   90.00
#
_symmetry.space_group_name_H-M   'P 1'
#
loop_
_entity.id
_entity.type
_entity.pdbx_description
1 polymer ?
#
loop_
_entity_poly.entity_id
_entity_poly.type
_entity_poly.pdbx_seq_one_letter_code
_entity_poly.pdbx_strand_id
1 'polypeptide(L)' 'YMPEYAVGQGAKLVIINLSPTPMDEQATVVIRAKAGEAMSGVVKRVTEKIKG' A
#
# COMPACT_ATOMS: atom_id res chain seq x y z
N TYR A 1 -11.51 10.91 -8.74
CA TYR A 1 -11.04 9.80 -9.61
C TYR A 1 -10.13 8.92 -8.78
N MET A 2 -9.98 7.61 -9.07
CA MET A 2 -9.17 6.73 -8.20
C MET A 2 -7.75 7.29 -8.04
N PRO A 3 -7.15 7.27 -6.82
CA PRO A 3 -7.59 6.55 -5.63
C PRO A 3 -8.48 7.32 -4.64
N GLU A 4 -8.71 8.63 -4.82
CA GLU A 4 -9.49 9.48 -3.91
C GLU A 4 -10.93 8.99 -3.70
N TYR A 5 -11.57 8.50 -4.77
CA TYR A 5 -12.94 7.99 -4.69
C TYR A 5 -13.06 6.81 -3.71
N ALA A 6 -12.15 5.83 -3.79
CA ALA A 6 -12.19 4.67 -2.91
C ALA A 6 -11.95 5.05 -1.46
N VAL A 7 -10.98 5.94 -1.19
CA VAL A 7 -10.74 6.48 0.16
C VAL A 7 -11.98 7.20 0.68
N GLY A 8 -12.62 8.04 -0.14
CA GLY A 8 -13.85 8.73 0.22
C GLY A 8 -15.05 7.80 0.49
N GLN A 9 -15.00 6.54 0.04
CA GLN A 9 -15.98 5.50 0.33
C GLN A 9 -15.53 4.53 1.44
N GLY A 10 -14.46 4.86 2.17
CA GLY A 10 -13.98 4.10 3.34
C GLY A 10 -12.97 2.98 3.02
N ALA A 11 -12.46 2.88 1.78
CA ALA A 11 -11.39 1.95 1.48
C ALA A 11 -10.07 2.39 2.16
N LYS A 12 -9.31 1.42 2.67
CA LYS A 12 -7.94 1.66 3.15
C LYS A 12 -7.00 1.83 1.97
N LEU A 13 -6.15 2.85 2.03
CA LEU A 13 -5.14 3.13 1.01
C LEU A 13 -3.75 2.74 1.52
N VAL A 14 -3.02 1.99 0.70
CA VAL A 14 -1.59 1.71 0.90
C VAL A 14 -0.83 2.32 -0.27
N ILE A 15 0.21 3.10 0.02
CA ILE A 15 1.08 3.72 -0.98
C ILE A 15 2.46 3.08 -0.89
N ILE A 16 2.96 2.59 -2.02
CA ILE A 16 4.34 2.11 -2.15
C ILE A 16 5.02 2.96 -3.21
N ASN A 17 5.84 3.91 -2.77
CA ASN A 17 6.55 4.80 -3.67
C ASN A 17 7.82 5.35 -3.01
N LEU A 18 8.87 5.57 -3.80
CA LEU A 18 10.12 6.15 -3.28
C LEU A 18 9.96 7.62 -2.90
N SER A 19 9.17 8.36 -3.67
CA SER A 19 8.96 9.80 -3.48
C SER A 19 7.63 10.10 -2.77
N PRO A 20 7.51 11.27 -2.12
CA PRO A 20 6.23 11.75 -1.60
C PRO A 20 5.14 11.77 -2.67
N THR A 21 3.89 11.60 -2.24
CA THR A 21 2.70 11.73 -3.08
C THR A 21 1.70 12.66 -2.42
N PRO A 22 0.83 13.34 -3.20
CA PRO A 22 -0.22 14.19 -2.64
C PRO A 22 -1.20 13.48 -1.69
N MET A 23 -1.22 12.14 -1.71
CA MET A 23 -2.17 11.33 -0.93
C MET A 23 -1.53 10.60 0.27
N ASP A 24 -0.29 10.93 0.61
CA ASP A 24 0.43 10.27 1.70
C ASP A 24 -0.27 10.44 3.06
N GLU A 25 -0.90 11.59 3.31
CA GLU A 25 -1.62 11.87 4.56
C GLU A 25 -2.93 11.08 4.67
N GLN A 26 -3.56 10.77 3.54
CA GLN A 26 -4.78 9.97 3.45
C GLN A 26 -4.48 8.47 3.45
N ALA A 27 -3.23 8.06 3.25
CA ALA A 27 -2.84 6.65 3.22
C ALA A 27 -2.81 6.05 4.62
N THR A 28 -3.39 4.86 4.77
CA THR A 28 -3.29 4.08 6.01
C THR A 28 -1.87 3.59 6.25
N VAL A 29 -1.13 3.30 5.17
CA VAL A 29 0.27 2.90 5.23
C VAL A 29 1.02 3.51 4.04
N VAL A 30 2.17 4.12 4.32
CA VAL A 30 3.12 4.60 3.30
C VAL A 30 4.42 3.80 3.42
N ILE A 31 4.82 3.13 2.34
CA ILE A 31 6.07 2.37 2.24
C ILE A 31 7.00 3.08 1.26
N ARG A 32 8.12 3.61 1.78
CA ARG A 32 9.15 4.27 0.96
C ARG A 32 10.17 3.28 0.43
N ALA A 33 9.79 2.57 -0.63
CA ALA A 33 10.63 1.57 -1.27
C ALA A 33 10.28 1.40 -2.76
N LYS A 34 11.12 0.66 -3.49
CA LYS A 34 10.77 0.19 -4.83
C LYS A 34 9.60 -0.78 -4.72
N ALA A 35 8.59 -0.62 -5.57
CA ALA A 35 7.37 -1.42 -5.53
C ALA A 35 7.64 -2.93 -5.58
N GLY A 36 8.55 -3.39 -6.45
CA GLY A 36 8.87 -4.82 -6.57
C GLY A 36 9.47 -5.43 -5.30
N GLU A 37 10.33 -4.70 -4.60
CA GLU A 37 10.96 -5.16 -3.35
C GLU A 37 9.93 -5.28 -2.24
N ALA A 38 9.15 -4.20 -2.02
CA ALA A 38 8.12 -4.17 -1.00
C ALA A 38 7.04 -5.24 -1.25
N MET A 39 6.56 -5.37 -2.48
CA MET A 39 5.54 -6.35 -2.84
C MET A 39 6.03 -7.79 -2.70
N SER A 40 7.31 -8.06 -2.99
CA SER A 40 7.90 -9.39 -2.76
C SER A 40 7.84 -9.77 -1.28
N GLY A 41 8.14 -8.82 -0.37
CA GLY A 41 7.99 -9.01 1.07
C GLY A 41 6.55 -9.23 1.51
N VAL A 42 5.60 -8.46 0.95
CA VAL A 42 4.15 -8.60 1.23
C VAL A 42 3.66 -9.99 0.84
N VAL A 43 3.95 -10.45 -0.38
CA VAL A 43 3.51 -11.76 -0.88
C VAL A 43 4.08 -12.89 -0.03
N LYS A 44 5.38 -12.82 0.32
CA LYS A 44 6.00 -13.81 1.21
C LYS A 44 5.25 -13.90 2.53
N ARG A 45 5.01 -12.76 3.20
CA ARG A 45 4.34 -12.74 4.51
C ARG A 45 2.90 -13.20 4.45
N VAL A 46 2.15 -12.82 3.40
CA VAL A 46 0.78 -13.27 3.18
C VAL A 46 0.74 -14.78 2.95
N THR A 47 1.66 -15.31 2.14
CA THR A 47 1.75 -16.75 1.89
C THR A 47 2.02 -17.53 3.18
N GLU A 48 2.93 -17.05 4.02
CA GLU A 48 3.21 -17.63 5.34
C GLU A 48 1.97 -17.60 6.26
N LYS A 49 1.21 -16.49 6.25
CA LYS A 49 -0.02 -16.36 7.05
C LYS A 49 -1.16 -17.25 6.58
N ILE A 50 -1.25 -17.55 5.29
CA ILE A 50 -2.31 -18.41 4.74
C ILE A 50 -2.01 -19.90 4.97
N LYS A 51 -0.72 -20.27 5.04
CA LYS A 51 -0.28 -21.66 5.24
C LYS A 51 -0.27 -22.13 6.71
N GLY A 52 -0.27 -21.20 7.66
CA GLY A 52 -0.34 -21.49 9.10
C GLY A 52 -1.77 -21.38 9.62
#